data_AF-A0A2R6FWZ7-F1
#
_entry.id   AF-A0A2R6FWZ7-F1
#
_cell.length_a   1.000
_cell.length_b   1.000
_cell.length_c   1.000
_cell.angle_alpha   90.00
_cell.angle_beta   90.00
_cell.angle_gamma   90.00
#
_symmetry.space_group_name_H-M   'P 1'
#
loop_
_entity.id
_entity.type
_entity.pdbx_description
1 polymer ?
#
loop_
_entity_poly.entity_id
_entity_poly.type
_entity_poly.pdbx_seq_one_letter_code
_entity_poly.pdbx_strand_id
1 'polypeptide(L)'
;MNLKAKLQSVFGGEDERAVSPVIGVILMVAITVILAAVIAVFVTDLGGSQSQAPQASFSIEGASGGVTVTHTGGETINSDNIVFQGAGTGGTTWTTVNGNTTDVSAGTSVDPPASGTGTLRIIWNDPSSDQTATLATYEVE
;
A
#
# COMPACT_ATOMS: atom_id res chain seq x y z
N MET A 1 44.51 -33.30 56.00
CA MET A 1 44.18 -33.18 54.56
C MET A 1 43.56 -31.81 54.34
N ASN A 2 44.17 -30.98 53.49
CA ASN A 2 43.95 -29.53 53.45
C ASN A 2 42.61 -29.16 52.77
N LEU A 3 41.66 -28.63 53.53
CA LEU A 3 40.37 -28.10 53.03
C LEU A 3 40.53 -27.01 51.97
N LYS A 4 41.64 -26.24 52.02
CA LYS A 4 41.98 -25.21 51.04
C LYS A 4 42.17 -25.78 49.62
N ALA A 5 42.72 -26.99 49.50
CA ALA A 5 42.92 -27.64 48.20
C ALA A 5 41.61 -28.11 47.57
N LYS A 6 40.60 -28.44 48.40
CA LYS A 6 39.29 -28.92 47.94
C LYS A 6 38.32 -27.79 47.54
N LEU A 7 38.52 -26.55 48.03
CA LEU A 7 37.80 -25.38 47.50
C LEU A 7 38.42 -24.88 46.19
N GLN A 8 39.74 -24.96 46.04
CA GLN A 8 40.42 -24.49 44.84
C GLN A 8 40.12 -25.36 43.60
N SER A 9 39.79 -26.64 43.78
CA SER A 9 39.35 -27.52 42.69
C SER A 9 37.87 -27.35 42.31
N VAL A 10 37.06 -26.70 43.14
CA VAL A 10 35.62 -26.49 42.89
C VAL A 10 35.35 -25.15 42.19
N PHE A 11 36.23 -24.16 42.33
CA PHE A 11 36.13 -22.87 41.64
C PHE A 11 37.11 -22.70 40.46
N GLY A 12 37.89 -23.73 40.14
CA GLY A 12 38.92 -23.69 39.09
C GLY A 12 38.66 -24.67 37.94
N GLY A 13 37.43 -25.16 37.77
CA GLY A 13 37.10 -26.20 36.82
C GLY A 13 35.90 -25.83 35.94
N GLU A 14 36.14 -25.87 34.62
CA GLU A 14 35.19 -26.26 33.57
C GLU A 14 34.30 -25.21 32.89
N ASP A 15 34.23 -23.96 33.35
CA ASP A 15 33.35 -22.95 32.71
C ASP A 15 34.04 -21.95 31.76
N GLU A 16 35.37 -21.85 31.78
CA GLU A 16 36.12 -21.18 30.73
C GLU A 16 36.39 -22.15 29.58
N ARG A 17 35.32 -22.58 28.90
CA ARG A 17 35.45 -22.92 27.48
C ARG A 17 35.86 -21.65 26.77
N ALA A 18 37.16 -21.41 26.75
CA ALA A 18 37.83 -20.43 25.94
C ALA A 18 37.46 -20.76 24.49
N VAL A 19 36.40 -20.12 24.02
CA VAL A 19 36.01 -20.16 22.63
C VAL A 19 37.23 -19.64 21.89
N SER A 20 37.84 -20.48 21.04
CA SER A 20 39.04 -20.05 20.34
C SER A 20 38.72 -18.75 19.59
N PRO A 21 39.66 -17.80 19.47
CA PRO A 21 39.41 -16.51 18.82
C PRO A 21 38.72 -16.65 17.45
N VAL A 22 39.03 -17.74 16.73
CA VAL A 22 38.43 -18.06 15.43
C VAL A 22 37.00 -18.59 15.56
N ILE A 23 36.73 -19.51 16.49
CA ILE A 23 35.38 -20.05 16.68
C ILE A 23 34.43 -18.97 17.21
N GLY A 24 34.92 -18.07 18.05
CA GLY A 24 34.14 -16.93 18.55
C GLY A 24 33.71 -15.99 17.41
N VAL A 25 34.62 -15.70 16.48
CA VAL A 25 34.32 -14.87 15.31
C VAL A 25 33.32 -15.57 14.39
N ILE A 26 33.49 -16.86 14.12
CA ILE A 26 32.56 -17.60 13.25
C ILE A 26 31.15 -17.61 13.86
N LEU A 27 31.02 -17.87 15.16
CA LEU A 27 29.73 -17.87 15.86
C LEU A 27 29.08 -16.49 15.90
N MET A 28 29.87 -15.44 16.14
CA MET A 28 29.38 -14.06 16.14
C MET A 28 28.84 -13.66 14.76
N VAL A 29 29.59 -13.95 13.69
CA VAL A 29 29.19 -13.63 12.31
C VAL A 29 27.99 -14.48 11.88
N ALA A 30 27.94 -15.76 12.25
CA ALA A 30 26.83 -16.62 11.87
C ALA A 30 25.48 -16.10 12.42
N ILE A 31 25.43 -15.71 13.69
CA ILE A 31 24.19 -15.21 14.31
C ILE A 31 23.77 -13.88 13.69
N THR A 32 24.69 -12.95 13.46
CA THR A 32 24.34 -11.65 12.87
C THR A 32 23.85 -11.79 11.43
N VAL A 33 24.42 -12.71 10.64
CA VAL A 33 23.94 -13.00 9.28
C VAL A 33 22.53 -13.60 9.30
N ILE A 34 22.24 -14.53 10.22
CA ILE A 34 20.89 -15.10 10.36
C ILE A 34 19.89 -14.02 10.77
N LEU A 35 20.20 -13.22 11.79
CA LEU A 35 19.31 -12.15 12.25
C LEU A 35 19.07 -11.11 11.17
N ALA A 36 20.11 -10.71 10.44
CA ALA A 36 19.97 -9.77 9.32
C ALA A 36 19.07 -10.33 8.21
N ALA A 37 19.25 -11.60 7.83
CA ALA A 37 18.43 -12.25 6.81
C ALA A 37 16.96 -12.35 7.23
N VAL A 38 16.70 -12.73 8.49
CA VAL A 38 15.34 -12.83 9.03
C VAL A 38 14.64 -11.47 9.02
N ILE A 39 15.30 -10.41 9.52
CA ILE A 39 14.72 -9.07 9.53
C ILE A 39 14.48 -8.57 8.10
N ALA A 40 15.38 -8.87 7.14
CA ALA A 40 15.19 -8.49 5.75
C ALA A 40 13.89 -9.07 5.17
N VAL A 41 13.61 -10.36 5.42
CA VAL A 41 12.36 -10.99 4.96
C VAL A 41 11.14 -10.35 5.63
N PHE A 42 11.17 -10.10 6.94
CA PHE A 42 10.08 -9.42 7.64
C PHE A 42 9.83 -7.99 7.12
N VAL A 43 10.88 -7.24 6.83
CA VAL A 43 10.76 -5.87 6.31
C VAL A 43 10.27 -5.87 4.86
N THR A 44 10.70 -6.81 4.04
CA THR A 44 10.17 -6.97 2.67
C THR A 44 8.69 -7.35 2.69
N ASP A 45 8.26 -8.19 3.63
CA ASP A 45 6.86 -8.59 3.79
C ASP A 45 5.97 -7.44 4.31
N LEU A 46 6.49 -6.59 5.21
CA LEU A 46 5.83 -5.35 5.62
C LEU A 46 5.86 -4.26 4.54
N GLY A 47 6.75 -4.39 3.57
CA GLY A 47 6.89 -3.52 2.40
C GLY A 47 6.05 -3.98 1.21
N GLY A 48 5.03 -4.82 1.44
CA GLY A 48 4.08 -5.23 0.40
C GLY A 48 3.68 -4.04 -0.45
N SER A 49 3.73 -4.20 -1.77
CA SER A 49 3.54 -3.14 -2.75
C SER A 49 2.24 -2.39 -2.49
N GLN A 50 2.30 -1.32 -1.69
CA GLN A 50 1.18 -0.42 -1.51
C GLN A 50 1.05 0.31 -2.83
N SER A 51 0.07 -0.09 -3.63
CA SER A 51 -0.23 0.56 -4.88
C SER A 51 -0.63 1.98 -4.56
N GLN A 52 0.18 2.93 -4.98
CA GLN A 52 -0.13 4.35 -4.75
C GLN A 52 -1.22 4.73 -5.73
N ALA A 53 -2.30 5.32 -5.19
CA ALA A 53 -3.36 5.84 -6.02
C ALA A 53 -2.80 6.90 -6.99
N PRO A 54 -3.26 6.88 -8.25
CA PRO A 54 -2.76 7.79 -9.27
C PRO A 54 -3.05 9.25 -8.88
N GLN A 55 -2.06 10.11 -9.11
CA GLN A 55 -2.19 11.55 -8.91
C GLN A 55 -2.86 12.17 -10.14
N ALA A 56 -4.19 12.17 -10.13
CA ALA A 56 -5.02 12.79 -11.16
C ALA A 56 -5.96 13.84 -10.56
N SER A 57 -6.23 14.89 -11.33
CA SER A 57 -7.16 15.95 -10.97
C SER A 57 -8.42 15.86 -11.84
N PHE A 58 -9.57 16.01 -11.21
CA PHE A 58 -10.88 16.02 -11.88
C PHE A 58 -11.61 17.32 -11.58
N SER A 59 -12.19 17.93 -12.61
CA SER A 59 -13.19 18.98 -12.48
C SER A 59 -14.57 18.35 -12.59
N ILE A 60 -15.49 18.79 -11.74
CA ILE A 60 -16.86 18.29 -11.70
C ILE A 60 -17.78 19.51 -11.78
N GLU A 61 -18.58 19.57 -12.83
CA GLU A 61 -19.47 20.69 -13.12
C GLU A 61 -20.91 20.20 -13.10
N GLY A 62 -21.73 20.79 -12.22
CA GLY A 62 -23.17 20.57 -12.19
C GLY A 62 -23.87 21.44 -13.23
N ALA A 63 -24.72 20.83 -14.06
CA ALA A 63 -25.59 21.50 -15.01
C ALA A 63 -27.06 21.12 -14.76
N SER A 64 -27.99 21.88 -15.33
CA SER A 64 -29.43 21.64 -15.21
C SER A 64 -29.82 20.31 -15.88
N GLY A 65 -29.73 19.21 -15.13
CA GLY A 65 -30.06 17.85 -15.59
C GLY A 65 -28.94 16.82 -15.49
N GLY A 66 -27.76 17.16 -14.94
CA GLY A 66 -26.69 16.18 -14.74
C GLY A 66 -25.38 16.79 -14.24
N VAL A 67 -24.37 15.94 -14.12
CA VAL A 67 -23.02 16.32 -13.71
C VAL A 67 -22.05 15.87 -14.79
N THR A 68 -21.15 16.77 -15.17
CA THR A 68 -20.05 16.45 -16.10
C THR A 68 -18.76 16.33 -15.32
N VAL A 69 -18.11 15.17 -15.45
CA VAL A 69 -16.80 14.90 -14.87
C VAL A 69 -15.76 15.00 -15.96
N THR A 70 -14.72 15.80 -15.73
CA THR A 70 -13.61 16.00 -16.67
C THR A 70 -12.28 15.75 -15.98
N HIS A 71 -11.42 14.91 -16.56
CA HIS A 71 -10.04 14.79 -16.13
C HIS A 71 -9.27 16.04 -16.58
N THR A 72 -8.72 16.80 -15.64
CA THR A 72 -8.06 18.09 -15.94
C THR A 72 -6.55 18.02 -15.97
N GLY A 73 -5.95 16.94 -15.45
CA GLY A 73 -4.51 16.77 -15.44
C GLY A 73 -4.01 15.65 -14.54
N GLY A 74 -2.70 15.40 -14.60
CA GLY A 74 -2.05 14.33 -13.85
C GLY A 74 -1.92 13.03 -14.63
N GLU A 75 -1.86 11.92 -13.91
CA GLU A 75 -1.67 10.59 -14.49
C GLU A 75 -2.88 10.12 -15.30
N THR A 76 -2.61 9.36 -16.36
CA THR A 76 -3.65 8.68 -17.14
C THR A 76 -4.08 7.42 -16.40
N ILE A 77 -5.39 7.20 -16.31
CA ILE A 77 -5.97 6.09 -15.54
C ILE A 77 -6.84 5.28 -16.48
N ASN A 78 -6.74 3.95 -16.42
CA ASN A 78 -7.63 3.08 -17.17
C ASN A 78 -9.09 3.28 -16.72
N SER A 79 -10.01 3.38 -17.67
CA SER A 79 -11.42 3.68 -17.40
C SER A 79 -12.14 2.61 -16.56
N ASP A 80 -11.70 1.35 -16.59
CA ASP A 80 -12.28 0.28 -15.76
C ASP A 80 -11.97 0.47 -14.27
N ASN A 81 -10.89 1.18 -13.96
CA ASN A 81 -10.41 1.42 -12.61
C ASN A 81 -11.01 2.67 -11.97
N ILE A 82 -11.86 3.42 -12.68
CA ILE A 82 -12.55 4.60 -12.15
C ILE A 82 -14.02 4.26 -11.94
N VAL A 83 -14.50 4.42 -10.71
CA VAL A 83 -15.88 4.16 -10.29
C VAL A 83 -16.51 5.45 -9.78
N PHE A 84 -17.70 5.75 -10.28
CA PHE A 84 -18.57 6.80 -9.78
C PHE A 84 -19.53 6.23 -8.75
N GLN A 85 -19.63 6.84 -7.57
CA GLN A 85 -20.52 6.39 -6.50
C GLN A 85 -21.16 7.57 -5.77
N GLY A 86 -22.41 7.42 -5.34
CA GLY A 86 -23.16 8.46 -4.64
C GLY A 86 -24.03 9.31 -5.58
N ALA A 87 -24.70 10.34 -5.05
CA ALA A 87 -25.65 11.17 -5.80
C ALA A 87 -26.66 10.37 -6.67
N GLY A 88 -27.22 9.29 -6.11
CA GLY A 88 -28.16 8.39 -6.81
C GLY A 88 -27.52 7.28 -7.67
N THR A 89 -26.18 7.27 -7.82
CA THR A 89 -25.43 6.19 -8.49
C THR A 89 -24.98 5.10 -7.50
N GLY A 90 -25.24 3.83 -7.83
CA GLY A 90 -24.91 2.65 -7.02
C GLY A 90 -23.48 2.11 -7.18
N GLY A 91 -22.59 2.83 -7.87
CA GLY A 91 -21.28 2.34 -8.31
C GLY A 91 -21.32 1.95 -9.79
N THR A 92 -20.84 2.82 -10.67
CA THR A 92 -20.68 2.53 -12.10
C THR A 92 -19.28 2.91 -12.56
N THR A 93 -18.69 2.14 -13.47
CA THR A 93 -17.35 2.45 -13.98
C THR A 93 -17.39 3.50 -15.09
N TRP A 94 -16.28 4.19 -15.31
CA TRP A 94 -16.15 5.11 -16.45
C TRP A 94 -16.45 4.40 -17.77
N THR A 95 -15.93 3.19 -17.97
CA THR A 95 -16.19 2.39 -19.19
C THR A 95 -17.66 2.03 -19.35
N THR A 96 -18.40 1.80 -18.25
CA THR A 96 -19.85 1.52 -18.35
C THR A 96 -20.63 2.74 -18.85
N VAL A 97 -20.20 3.94 -18.48
CA VAL A 97 -20.84 5.19 -18.90
C VAL A 97 -20.38 5.61 -20.30
N ASN A 98 -19.10 5.41 -20.63
CA ASN A 98 -18.50 5.71 -21.92
C ASN A 98 -17.60 4.55 -22.39
N GLY A 99 -18.23 3.54 -23.01
CA GLY A 99 -17.57 2.29 -23.42
C GLY A 99 -16.59 2.41 -24.59
N ASN A 100 -16.38 3.61 -25.12
CA ASN A 100 -15.41 3.89 -26.17
C ASN A 100 -14.06 4.37 -25.62
N THR A 101 -14.01 4.76 -24.35
CA THR A 101 -12.80 5.24 -23.69
C THR A 101 -12.11 4.08 -22.98
N THR A 102 -10.83 3.84 -23.29
CA THR A 102 -10.00 2.84 -22.59
C THR A 102 -9.16 3.49 -21.49
N ASP A 103 -8.69 4.71 -21.75
CA ASP A 103 -7.82 5.47 -20.87
C ASP A 103 -8.36 6.88 -20.68
N VAL A 104 -8.41 7.32 -19.44
CA VAL A 104 -8.88 8.64 -19.02
C VAL A 104 -7.66 9.51 -18.78
N SER A 105 -7.46 10.47 -19.67
CA SER A 105 -6.37 11.44 -19.64
C SER A 105 -6.92 12.87 -19.71
N ALA A 106 -6.05 13.87 -19.58
CA ALA A 106 -6.46 15.27 -19.54
C ALA A 106 -7.33 15.65 -20.75
N GLY A 107 -8.49 16.25 -20.47
CA GLY A 107 -9.51 16.61 -21.46
C GLY A 107 -10.57 15.53 -21.70
N THR A 108 -10.44 14.35 -21.10
CA THR A 108 -11.45 13.29 -21.22
C THR A 108 -12.60 13.58 -20.26
N SER A 109 -13.83 13.57 -20.79
CA SER A 109 -15.04 13.88 -20.01
C SER A 109 -16.10 12.78 -20.13
N VAL A 110 -16.93 12.69 -19.10
CA VAL A 110 -18.09 11.79 -19.07
C VAL A 110 -19.16 12.35 -18.15
N ASP A 111 -20.42 12.05 -18.47
CA ASP A 111 -21.57 12.42 -17.67
C ASP A 111 -22.07 11.19 -16.90
N PRO A 112 -21.59 10.93 -15.66
CA PRO A 112 -22.11 9.82 -14.87
C PRO A 112 -23.61 9.98 -14.61
N PRO A 113 -24.36 8.88 -14.41
CA PRO A 113 -25.79 8.90 -14.13
C PRO A 113 -26.08 9.35 -12.67
N ALA A 114 -25.51 10.47 -12.25
CA ALA A 114 -25.73 11.12 -10.96
C ALA A 114 -27.01 11.96 -11.03
N SER A 115 -28.16 11.30 -10.82
CA SER A 115 -29.49 11.91 -10.93
C SER A 115 -30.15 12.24 -9.57
N GLY A 116 -29.47 11.95 -8.46
CA GLY A 116 -29.94 12.23 -7.11
C GLY A 116 -29.17 13.38 -6.45
N THR A 117 -29.63 13.80 -5.29
CA THR A 117 -28.92 14.78 -4.45
C THR A 117 -27.88 14.11 -3.56
N GLY A 118 -26.85 14.86 -3.17
CA GLY A 118 -25.79 14.43 -2.26
C GLY A 118 -24.42 14.25 -2.93
N THR A 119 -23.48 13.65 -2.21
CA THR A 119 -22.08 13.59 -2.65
C THR A 119 -21.86 12.56 -3.77
N LEU A 120 -21.46 13.02 -4.95
CA LEU A 120 -20.82 12.20 -5.97
C LEU A 120 -19.33 12.03 -5.64
N ARG A 121 -18.84 10.81 -5.71
CA ARG A 121 -17.45 10.44 -5.45
C ARG A 121 -16.86 9.77 -6.68
N ILE A 122 -15.65 10.19 -7.04
CA ILE A 122 -14.80 9.50 -8.01
C ILE A 122 -13.84 8.63 -7.22
N ILE A 123 -13.92 7.33 -7.41
CA ILE A 123 -13.15 6.33 -6.67
C ILE A 123 -12.27 5.59 -7.66
N TRP A 124 -10.98 5.53 -7.38
CA TRP A 124 -10.05 4.64 -8.06
C TRP A 124 -10.00 3.29 -7.35
N ASN A 125 -10.01 2.21 -8.14
CA ASN A 125 -9.77 0.85 -7.68
C ASN A 125 -8.46 0.33 -8.25
N ASP A 126 -7.63 -0.25 -7.41
CA ASP A 126 -6.37 -0.86 -7.84
C ASP A 126 -6.66 -2.11 -8.70
N PRO A 127 -6.09 -2.23 -9.92
CA PRO A 127 -6.27 -3.45 -10.72
C PRO A 127 -5.56 -4.69 -10.13
N SER A 128 -4.62 -4.51 -9.20
CA SER A 128 -3.77 -5.58 -8.64
C SER A 128 -4.10 -5.94 -7.19
N SER A 129 -4.96 -5.18 -6.52
CA SER A 129 -5.32 -5.40 -5.11
C SER A 129 -6.73 -4.86 -4.80
N ASP A 130 -7.27 -5.13 -3.62
CA ASP A 130 -8.57 -4.60 -3.18
C ASP A 130 -8.47 -3.15 -2.64
N GLN A 131 -7.36 -2.45 -2.91
CA GLN A 131 -7.15 -1.08 -2.46
C GLN A 131 -7.97 -0.10 -3.30
N THR A 132 -8.60 0.86 -2.62
CA THR A 132 -9.36 1.94 -3.25
C THR A 132 -8.96 3.29 -2.69
N ALA A 133 -9.09 4.33 -3.53
CA ALA A 133 -8.86 5.71 -3.13
C ALA A 133 -9.92 6.64 -3.72
N THR A 134 -10.39 7.62 -2.95
CA THR A 134 -11.26 8.68 -3.48
C THR A 134 -10.39 9.74 -4.13
N LEU A 135 -10.58 9.98 -5.43
CA LEU A 135 -9.82 10.96 -6.22
C LEU A 135 -10.45 12.35 -6.17
N ALA A 136 -11.79 12.43 -6.18
CA ALA A 136 -12.52 13.68 -6.07
C ALA A 136 -13.93 13.45 -5.50
N THR A 137 -14.51 14.52 -4.96
CA THR A 137 -15.89 14.54 -4.46
C THR A 137 -16.58 15.82 -4.89
N TYR A 138 -17.89 15.73 -5.14
CA TYR A 138 -18.72 16.87 -5.52
C TYR A 138 -20.10 16.72 -4.89
N GLU A 139 -20.63 17.78 -4.29
CA GLU A 139 -22.00 17.79 -3.79
C GLU A 139 -22.96 18.15 -4.92
N VAL A 140 -23.88 17.22 -5.23
CA VAL A 140 -24.95 17.43 -6.21
C VAL A 140 -26.16 18.01 -5.48
N GLU A 141 -26.58 19.20 -5.91
CA GLU A 141 -27.75 19.91 -5.38
C GLU A 141 -29.08 19.48 -6.03
#